data_AF-A0A482YGD3-F1
#
_entry.id   AF-A0A482YGD3-F1
#
_cell.length_a   1.000
_cell.length_b   1.000
_cell.length_c   1.000
_cell.angle_alpha   90.00
_cell.angle_beta   90.00
_cell.angle_gamma   90.00
#
_symmetry.space_group_name_H-M   'P 1'
#
loop_
_entity.id
_entity.type
_entity.pdbx_description
1 polymer ?
#
loop_
_entity_poly.entity_id
_entity_poly.type
_entity_poly.pdbx_seq_one_letter_code
_entity_poly.pdbx_strand_id
1 'polypeptide(L)'
;MLGSRTATAVVGLLVSLLVSAVLWWRFNTVAVFLFVPFVPFLFGRSGRASSEPPVRTCPVCGFQTRDPAYDYCPRDGTALEPSHAGESASA
;
A
#
# COMPACT_ATOMS: atom_id res chain seq x y z
N MET A 1 -12.83 44.29 -12.02
CA MET A 1 -14.14 43.80 -12.51
C MET A 1 -14.13 42.28 -12.59
N LEU A 2 -14.22 41.57 -11.45
CA LEU A 2 -14.25 40.09 -11.43
C LEU A 2 -15.42 39.51 -10.61
N GLY A 3 -16.15 40.33 -9.85
CA GLY A 3 -17.06 39.85 -8.80
C GLY A 3 -18.28 39.06 -9.27
N SER A 4 -18.84 39.34 -10.44
CA SER A 4 -20.06 38.64 -10.91
C SER A 4 -19.77 37.28 -11.55
N ARG A 5 -18.65 37.15 -12.27
CA ARG A 5 -18.24 35.90 -12.94
C ARG A 5 -17.70 34.87 -11.94
N THR A 6 -16.98 35.34 -10.92
CA THR A 6 -16.53 34.47 -9.83
C THR A 6 -17.68 34.05 -8.93
N ALA A 7 -18.67 34.93 -8.70
CA ALA A 7 -19.84 34.58 -7.90
C ALA A 7 -20.65 33.44 -8.51
N THR A 8 -20.94 33.49 -9.81
CA THR A 8 -21.65 32.39 -10.50
C THR A 8 -20.81 31.11 -10.55
N ALA A 9 -19.49 31.20 -10.71
CA ALA A 9 -18.61 30.04 -10.64
C ALA A 9 -18.63 29.38 -9.25
N VAL A 10 -18.57 30.18 -8.17
CA VAL A 10 -18.64 29.69 -6.80
C VAL A 10 -20.02 29.08 -6.49
N VAL A 11 -21.10 29.72 -6.92
CA VAL A 11 -22.46 29.18 -6.76
C VAL A 11 -22.59 27.85 -7.50
N GLY A 12 -22.13 27.77 -8.75
CA GLY A 12 -22.13 26.52 -9.52
C GLY A 12 -21.33 25.43 -8.83
N LEU A 13 -20.15 25.76 -8.29
CA LEU A 13 -19.32 24.82 -7.55
C LEU A 13 -20.01 24.32 -6.27
N LEU A 14 -20.60 25.21 -5.48
CA LEU A 14 -21.34 24.85 -4.26
C LEU A 14 -22.56 23.97 -4.57
N VAL A 15 -23.32 24.31 -5.62
CA VAL A 15 -24.46 23.49 -6.08
C VAL A 15 -23.99 22.12 -6.53
N SER A 16 -22.92 22.03 -7.32
CA SER A 16 -22.37 20.75 -7.74
C SER A 16 -21.92 19.90 -6.55
N LEU A 17 -21.28 20.50 -5.56
CA LEU A 17 -20.80 19.82 -4.36
C LEU A 17 -21.97 19.31 -3.51
N LEU A 18 -23.03 20.13 -3.34
CA LEU A 18 -24.26 19.73 -2.65
C LEU A 18 -24.97 18.58 -3.36
N VAL A 19 -25.13 18.64 -4.68
CA VAL A 19 -25.76 17.59 -5.47
C VAL A 19 -24.98 16.27 -5.33
N SER A 20 -23.65 16.32 -5.42
CA SER A 20 -22.79 15.16 -5.18
C SER A 20 -22.94 14.60 -3.76
N ALA A 21 -23.03 15.45 -2.73
CA ALA A 21 -23.23 15.01 -1.35
C ALA A 21 -24.60 14.34 -1.14
N VAL A 22 -25.66 14.88 -1.75
CA VAL A 22 -27.01 14.30 -1.70
C VAL A 22 -27.06 12.95 -2.42
N LEU A 23 -26.45 12.85 -3.60
CA LEU A 23 -26.33 11.59 -4.34
C LEU A 23 -25.57 10.55 -3.51
N TRP A 24 -24.47 10.95 -2.87
CA TRP A 24 -23.70 10.07 -1.97
C TRP A 24 -24.56 9.55 -0.82
N TRP A 25 -25.31 10.43 -0.15
CA TRP A 25 -26.16 10.03 0.98
C TRP A 25 -27.29 9.10 0.54
N ARG A 26 -27.91 9.37 -0.62
CA ARG A 26 -29.02 8.58 -1.16
C ARG A 26 -28.59 7.22 -1.71
N PHE A 27 -27.40 7.16 -2.31
CA PHE A 27 -26.82 5.97 -2.94
C PHE A 27 -25.65 5.39 -2.15
N ASN A 28 -25.69 5.53 -0.82
CA ASN A 28 -24.63 5.11 0.10
C ASN A 28 -24.15 3.68 -0.20
N THR A 29 -25.05 2.76 -0.58
CA THR A 29 -24.71 1.39 -1.00
C THR A 29 -23.85 1.31 -2.27
N VAL A 30 -24.16 2.11 -3.31
CA VAL A 30 -23.39 2.13 -4.57
C VAL A 30 -22.02 2.76 -4.33
N ALA A 31 -21.95 3.82 -3.52
CA ALA A 31 -20.68 4.44 -3.13
C ALA A 31 -19.81 3.45 -2.35
N VAL A 32 -20.36 2.74 -1.36
CA VAL A 32 -19.63 1.70 -0.62
C VAL A 32 -19.16 0.60 -1.57
N PHE A 33 -20.02 0.06 -2.44
CA PHE A 33 -19.60 -0.99 -3.39
C PHE A 33 -18.51 -0.53 -4.37
N LEU A 34 -18.60 0.72 -4.84
CA LEU A 34 -17.63 1.29 -5.76
C LEU A 34 -16.31 1.63 -5.07
N PHE A 35 -16.31 2.14 -3.84
CA PHE A 35 -15.11 2.61 -3.13
C PHE A 35 -14.43 1.55 -2.27
N VAL A 36 -15.17 0.61 -1.67
CA VAL A 36 -14.61 -0.50 -0.85
C VAL A 36 -13.46 -1.25 -1.55
N PRO A 37 -13.53 -1.63 -2.84
CA PRO A 37 -12.40 -2.29 -3.50
C PRO A 37 -11.17 -1.38 -3.68
N PHE A 38 -11.34 -0.06 -3.60
CA PHE A 38 -10.25 0.91 -3.73
C PHE A 38 -9.67 1.37 -2.39
N VAL A 39 -10.34 1.11 -1.26
CA VAL A 39 -9.79 1.32 0.09
C VAL A 39 -8.37 0.74 0.25
N PRO A 40 -8.07 -0.51 -0.13
CA PRO A 40 -6.71 -1.04 -0.05
C PRO A 40 -5.70 -0.26 -0.91
N PHE A 41 -6.12 0.40 -1.99
CA PHE A 41 -5.23 1.22 -2.82
C PHE A 41 -5.03 2.63 -2.25
N LEU A 42 -6.10 3.22 -1.70
CA LEU A 42 -6.07 4.57 -1.10
C LEU A 42 -5.26 4.60 0.21
N PHE A 43 -5.33 3.53 1.00
CA PHE A 43 -4.64 3.43 2.29
C PHE A 43 -3.41 2.49 2.25
N GLY A 44 -3.30 1.62 1.25
CA GLY A 44 -2.20 0.67 1.09
C GLY A 44 -0.87 1.28 0.62
N ARG A 45 -0.79 2.60 0.38
CA ARG A 45 0.52 3.24 0.16
C ARG A 45 1.42 3.18 1.39
N SER A 46 0.84 3.00 2.57
CA SER A 46 1.53 2.72 3.85
C SER A 46 1.92 1.24 4.01
N GLY A 47 1.33 0.36 3.19
CA GLY A 47 1.50 -1.09 3.19
C GLY A 47 2.41 -1.59 2.07
N ARG A 48 3.32 -0.77 1.55
CA ARG A 48 4.57 -1.30 0.97
C ARG A 48 5.44 -1.88 2.08
N ALA A 49 4.88 -2.77 2.90
CA ALA A 49 5.67 -3.77 3.57
C ALA A 49 6.15 -4.70 2.45
N SER A 50 7.30 -4.36 1.89
CA SER A 50 8.25 -5.30 1.31
C SER A 50 7.61 -6.48 0.58
N SER A 51 7.09 -6.26 -0.63
CA SER A 51 6.89 -7.37 -1.58
C SER A 51 8.23 -7.99 -2.02
N GLU A 52 9.35 -7.46 -1.55
CA GLU A 52 10.66 -8.07 -1.65
C GLU A 52 10.75 -9.22 -0.64
N PRO A 53 10.90 -10.48 -1.10
CA PRO A 53 11.10 -11.61 -0.21
C PRO A 53 12.28 -11.35 0.76
N PRO A 54 12.16 -11.75 2.04
CA PRO A 54 13.24 -11.58 3.00
C PRO A 54 14.49 -12.32 2.54
N VAL A 55 15.66 -11.71 2.72
CA VAL A 55 16.95 -12.37 2.45
C VAL A 55 17.10 -13.55 3.38
N ARG A 56 17.44 -14.71 2.85
CA ARG A 56 17.80 -15.90 3.61
C ARG A 56 19.30 -16.20 3.43
N THR A 57 19.94 -16.68 4.49
CA THR A 57 21.39 -16.90 4.59
C THR A 57 21.67 -18.33 5.06
N CYS A 58 22.73 -18.95 4.53
CA CYS A 58 23.29 -20.18 5.07
C CYS A 58 24.28 -19.86 6.21
N PRO A 59 24.10 -20.43 7.43
CA PRO A 59 24.98 -20.16 8.56
C PRO A 59 26.38 -20.79 8.44
N VAL A 60 26.55 -21.77 7.53
CA VAL A 60 27.80 -22.54 7.40
C VAL A 60 28.75 -21.93 6.35
N CYS A 61 28.24 -21.66 5.15
CA CYS A 61 29.07 -21.13 4.04
C CYS A 61 28.78 -19.66 3.67
N GLY A 62 27.77 -19.02 4.29
CA GLY A 62 27.45 -17.61 4.06
C GLY A 62 26.70 -17.31 2.76
N PHE A 63 26.20 -18.33 2.06
CA PHE A 63 25.38 -18.16 0.85
C PHE A 63 24.09 -17.37 1.15
N GLN A 64 23.74 -16.38 0.33
CA GLN A 64 22.55 -15.54 0.52
C GLN A 64 21.65 -15.59 -0.71
N THR A 65 20.34 -15.68 -0.50
CA THR A 65 19.36 -15.65 -1.58
C THR A 65 18.05 -15.02 -1.12
N ARG A 66 17.31 -14.45 -2.07
CA ARG A 66 15.92 -13.99 -1.89
C ARG A 66 14.92 -14.88 -2.62
N ASP A 67 15.41 -15.86 -3.37
CA ASP A 67 14.57 -16.72 -4.18
C ASP A 67 13.83 -17.74 -3.29
N PRO A 68 12.49 -17.75 -3.26
CA PRO A 68 11.71 -18.68 -2.46
C PRO A 68 11.80 -20.13 -2.92
N ALA A 69 12.35 -20.42 -4.11
CA ALA A 69 12.57 -21.78 -4.58
C ALA A 69 13.69 -22.52 -3.83
N TYR A 70 14.51 -21.79 -3.07
CA TYR A 70 15.63 -22.34 -2.31
C TYR A 70 15.32 -22.31 -0.81
N ASP A 71 14.99 -23.47 -0.26
CA ASP A 71 14.90 -23.70 1.19
C ASP A 71 16.23 -24.18 1.80
N TYR A 72 17.08 -24.79 0.97
CA TYR A 72 18.37 -25.37 1.36
C TYR A 72 19.51 -24.75 0.55
N CYS A 73 20.70 -24.73 1.14
CA CYS A 73 21.90 -24.24 0.48
C CYS A 73 22.37 -25.21 -0.62
N PRO A 74 22.61 -24.74 -1.85
CA PRO A 74 23.05 -25.60 -2.96
C PRO A 74 24.50 -26.11 -2.81
N ARG A 75 25.28 -25.60 -1.84
CA ARG A 75 26.66 -26.03 -1.60
C ARG A 75 26.79 -27.14 -0.57
N ASP A 76 26.08 -27.02 0.55
CA ASP A 76 26.24 -27.89 1.72
C ASP A 76 24.94 -28.56 2.20
N GLY A 77 23.79 -28.19 1.61
CA GLY A 77 22.48 -28.73 1.98
C GLY A 77 21.91 -28.20 3.30
N THR A 78 22.55 -27.22 3.94
CA THR A 78 22.07 -26.63 5.19
C THR A 78 20.80 -25.83 4.95
N ALA A 79 19.83 -25.88 5.88
CA ALA A 79 18.63 -25.07 5.83
C ALA A 79 18.98 -23.57 5.88
N LEU A 80 18.34 -22.77 5.02
CA LEU A 80 18.57 -21.32 4.99
C LEU A 80 17.74 -20.64 6.07
N GLU A 81 18.36 -19.71 6.79
CA GLU A 81 17.72 -18.95 7.87
C GLU A 81 17.39 -17.53 7.41
N PRO A 82 16.24 -16.95 7.81
CA PRO A 82 15.93 -15.56 7.51
C PRO A 82 17.02 -14.66 8.12
N SER A 83 17.64 -13.83 7.29
CA SER A 83 18.62 -12.86 7.75
C SER A 83 17.86 -11.80 8.56
N HIS A 84 17.87 -11.93 9.88
CA HIS A 84 17.43 -10.89 10.79
C HIS A 84 18.44 -9.73 10.74
N ALA A 85 18.37 -8.92 9.69
CA ALA A 85 19.12 -7.67 9.54
C ALA A 85 18.58 -6.57 10.48
N GLY A 86 18.32 -6.92 11.74
CA GLY A 86 17.72 -6.05 12.76
C GLY A 86 18.29 -6.24 14.17
N GLU A 87 19.24 -7.15 14.39
CA GLU A 87 19.80 -7.43 15.73
C GLU A 87 21.29 -7.05 15.82
N SER A 88 21.65 -5.86 15.32
CA SER A 88 23.01 -5.29 15.46
C SER A 88 23.04 -3.98 16.23
N ALA A 89 21.97 -3.61 16.92
CA ALA A 89 21.97 -2.47 17.83
C ALA A 89 21.85 -2.97 19.28
N SER A 90 23.00 -3.15 19.95
CA SER A 90 23.26 -3.00 21.40
C SER A 90 24.16 -4.12 21.95
N ALA A 91 25.47 -3.91 21.86
CA ALA A 91 26.44 -4.38 22.84
C ALA A 91 27.30 -3.17 23.24
#